data_AF-A0AAV8ER62-F1
#
_entry.id   AF-A0AAV8ER62-F1
#
_cell.length_a   1.000
_cell.length_b   1.000
_cell.length_c   1.000
_cell.angle_alpha   90.00
_cell.angle_beta   90.00
_cell.angle_gamma   90.00
#
_symmetry.space_group_name_H-M   'P 1'
#
loop_
_entity.id
_entity.type
_entity.pdbx_description
1 polymer ?
#
loop_
_entity_poly.entity_id
_entity_poly.type
_entity_poly.pdbx_seq_one_letter_code
_entity_poly.pdbx_strand_id
1 'polypeptide(L)'
;MENWFHGEALKDVFPRLDGKDLVSCMLVCRQWRDIAKDDYFWKCVCTRKWPSISNAPSGTTYHRLFATFSQPPPPRKQPLPLPSLTFEDLVFYVDVWTEERKILFSTAVSGTVLRAGLINIPDGIAESLKSHLDKPDCKMVMPVNPRVAITYGNTATVSVLVSRKDTKKMACIANKAIFDYVDVTASRALAYEYLRFSPRRPFVSDIRVWVSLLFLGSGAHASLEVFGLEIDFCDAATSEVEFLWLLDMLDWK
;
A
#
# COMPACT_ATOMS: atom_id res chain seq x y z
N MET A 1 43.16 32.26 -19.36
CA MET A 1 42.03 33.20 -19.17
C MET A 1 40.68 32.51 -19.42
N GLU A 2 40.59 31.52 -20.31
CA GLU A 2 39.35 30.78 -20.64
C GLU A 2 38.74 29.97 -19.47
N ASN A 3 39.55 29.30 -18.63
CA ASN A 3 39.04 28.49 -17.50
C ASN A 3 38.22 29.28 -16.45
N TRP A 4 38.40 30.60 -16.37
CA TRP A 4 37.70 31.45 -15.40
C TRP A 4 36.22 31.66 -15.77
N PHE A 5 35.93 31.91 -17.05
CA PHE A 5 34.57 32.13 -17.53
C PHE A 5 33.70 30.87 -17.44
N HIS A 6 34.29 29.69 -17.64
CA HIS A 6 33.58 28.42 -17.46
C HIS A 6 33.21 28.15 -16.00
N GLY A 7 34.02 28.61 -15.04
CA GLY A 7 33.74 28.42 -13.61
C GLY A 7 32.52 29.21 -13.12
N GLU A 8 32.37 30.46 -13.55
CA GLU A 8 31.24 31.32 -13.17
C GLU A 8 29.91 30.82 -13.76
N ALA A 9 29.91 30.38 -15.03
CA ALA A 9 28.72 29.80 -15.63
C ALA A 9 28.21 28.56 -14.86
N LEU A 10 29.12 27.73 -14.35
CA LEU A 10 28.74 26.55 -13.55
C LEU A 10 28.12 26.95 -12.21
N LYS A 11 28.58 28.04 -11.58
CA LYS A 11 28.01 28.56 -10.32
C LYS A 11 26.58 29.09 -10.52
N ASP A 12 26.21 29.53 -11.71
CA ASP A 12 24.85 29.96 -12.04
C ASP A 12 23.90 28.78 -12.36
N VAL A 13 24.46 27.69 -12.90
CA VAL A 13 23.71 26.50 -13.32
C VAL A 13 23.49 25.53 -12.15
N PHE A 14 24.53 25.23 -11.37
CA PHE A 14 24.49 24.20 -10.32
C PHE A 14 23.40 24.41 -9.26
N PRO A 15 23.07 25.64 -8.80
CA PRO A 15 21.95 25.86 -7.88
C PRO A 15 20.59 25.41 -8.41
N ARG A 16 20.43 25.31 -9.73
CA ARG A 16 19.15 24.98 -10.39
C ARG A 16 18.93 23.47 -10.50
N LEU A 17 20.01 22.69 -10.50
CA LEU A 17 19.99 21.24 -10.62
C LEU A 17 19.35 20.57 -9.40
N ASP A 18 18.86 19.35 -9.60
CA ASP A 18 18.50 18.48 -8.50
C ASP A 18 19.75 17.83 -7.88
N GLY A 19 19.59 17.16 -6.74
CA GLY A 19 20.73 16.56 -6.06
C GLY A 19 21.37 15.38 -6.81
N LYS A 20 20.64 14.64 -7.65
CA LYS A 20 21.20 13.53 -8.44
C LYS A 20 22.07 14.06 -9.58
N ASP A 21 21.60 15.11 -10.24
CA ASP A 21 22.33 15.79 -11.31
C ASP A 21 23.59 16.47 -10.79
N LEU A 22 23.53 17.08 -9.61
CA LEU A 22 24.69 17.69 -8.97
C LEU A 22 25.76 16.66 -8.58
N VAL A 23 25.36 15.46 -8.10
CA VAL A 23 26.29 14.33 -7.91
C VAL A 23 26.94 13.94 -9.25
N SER A 24 26.16 13.85 -10.32
CA SER A 24 26.67 13.48 -11.65
C SER A 24 27.70 14.50 -12.16
N CYS A 25 27.49 15.80 -11.91
CA CYS A 25 28.44 16.86 -12.23
C CYS A 25 29.81 16.65 -11.55
N MET A 26 29.84 16.11 -10.33
CA MET A 26 31.09 15.83 -9.60
C MET A 26 31.95 14.73 -10.24
N LEU A 27 31.39 13.96 -11.16
CA LEU A 27 32.05 12.88 -11.87
C LEU A 27 32.64 13.32 -13.22
N VAL A 28 32.27 14.50 -13.74
CA VAL A 28 32.67 14.97 -15.07
C VAL A 28 34.16 15.31 -15.15
N CYS A 29 34.65 16.22 -14.30
CA CYS A 29 36.06 16.60 -14.22
C CYS A 29 36.42 17.19 -12.85
N ARG A 30 37.72 17.46 -12.61
CA ARG A 30 38.19 18.03 -11.33
C ARG A 30 37.55 19.40 -11.03
N GLN A 31 37.47 20.28 -12.02
CA GLN A 31 36.89 21.61 -11.86
C GLN A 31 35.42 21.55 -11.46
N TRP A 32 34.62 20.71 -12.14
CA TRP A 32 33.20 20.55 -11.82
C TRP A 32 32.99 19.96 -10.44
N ARG A 33 33.82 18.99 -10.06
CA ARG A 33 33.82 18.42 -8.71
C ARG A 33 34.09 19.46 -7.64
N ASP A 34 35.09 20.31 -7.84
CA ASP A 34 35.49 21.30 -6.83
C ASP A 34 34.42 22.40 -6.68
N ILE A 35 33.78 22.81 -7.78
CA ILE A 35 32.65 23.74 -7.75
C ILE A 35 31.41 23.09 -7.12
N ALA A 36 31.00 21.89 -7.59
CA ALA A 36 29.79 21.22 -7.11
C ALA A 36 29.86 20.78 -5.64
N LYS A 37 31.06 20.72 -5.03
CA LYS A 37 31.24 20.46 -3.60
C LYS A 37 30.87 21.63 -2.69
N ASP A 38 30.66 22.82 -3.24
CA ASP A 38 30.26 23.97 -2.44
C ASP A 38 28.93 23.69 -1.72
N ASP A 39 28.96 23.80 -0.39
CA ASP A 39 27.83 23.47 0.46
C ASP A 39 26.62 24.39 0.24
N TYR A 40 26.82 25.57 -0.37
CA TYR A 40 25.74 26.45 -0.80
C TYR A 40 24.82 25.76 -1.81
N PHE A 41 25.36 25.04 -2.79
CA PHE A 41 24.54 24.33 -3.79
C PHE A 41 23.72 23.22 -3.13
N TRP A 42 24.32 22.49 -2.21
CA TRP A 42 23.63 21.46 -1.42
C TRP A 42 22.59 22.06 -0.49
N LYS A 43 22.82 23.25 0.05
CA LYS A 43 21.81 24.00 0.81
C LYS A 43 20.58 24.29 -0.06
N CYS A 44 20.76 24.82 -1.27
CA CYS A 44 19.67 25.09 -2.21
C CYS A 44 18.87 23.83 -2.58
N VAL A 45 19.55 22.68 -2.74
CA VAL A 45 18.90 21.38 -3.00
C VAL A 45 18.10 20.94 -1.76
N CYS A 46 18.72 20.98 -0.58
CA CYS A 46 18.10 20.53 0.66
C CYS A 46 16.90 21.39 1.05
N THR A 47 16.98 22.72 0.94
CA THR A 47 15.86 23.60 1.32
C THR A 47 14.66 23.48 0.39
N ARG A 48 14.88 23.18 -0.89
CA ARG A 48 13.81 22.93 -1.85
C ARG A 48 13.10 21.60 -1.60
N LYS A 49 13.87 20.57 -1.22
CA LYS A 49 13.35 19.21 -0.96
C LYS A 49 12.79 19.04 0.45
N TRP A 50 13.41 19.69 1.42
CA TRP A 50 13.11 19.60 2.85
C TRP A 50 13.28 20.99 3.51
N PRO A 51 12.26 21.87 3.46
CA PRO A 51 12.35 23.24 3.95
C PRO A 51 12.72 23.36 5.44
N SER A 52 12.36 22.36 6.25
CA SER A 52 12.63 22.31 7.69
C SER A 52 14.13 22.20 8.04
N ILE A 53 14.97 21.75 7.11
CA ILE A 53 16.43 21.63 7.33
C ILE A 53 17.18 22.92 6.96
N SER A 54 16.47 23.99 6.59
CA SER A 54 17.07 25.30 6.30
C SER A 54 17.93 25.85 7.44
N ASN A 55 17.64 25.45 8.68
CA ASN A 55 18.43 25.74 9.87
C ASN A 55 19.21 24.49 10.33
N ALA A 56 20.11 23.99 9.48
CA ALA A 56 20.91 22.81 9.80
C ALA A 56 21.67 23.02 11.13
N PRO A 57 21.67 22.03 12.04
CA PRO A 57 22.41 22.13 13.30
C PRO A 57 23.91 22.32 13.03
N SER A 58 24.56 23.10 13.88
CA SER A 58 25.99 23.42 13.77
C SER A 58 26.83 22.13 13.71
N GLY A 59 27.68 22.01 12.69
CA GLY A 59 28.60 20.88 12.51
C GLY A 59 28.21 19.86 11.42
N THR A 60 27.09 20.04 10.71
CA THR A 60 26.74 19.19 9.56
C THR A 60 26.62 20.01 8.27
N THR A 61 27.30 19.56 7.21
CA THR A 61 27.19 20.12 5.85
C THR A 61 25.87 19.68 5.18
N TYR A 62 25.26 20.53 4.37
CA TYR A 62 24.06 20.17 3.59
C TYR A 62 24.32 19.00 2.64
N HIS A 63 25.52 18.86 2.09
CA HIS A 63 25.89 17.67 1.30
C HIS A 63 25.70 16.36 2.11
N ARG A 64 26.13 16.36 3.37
CA ARG A 64 25.99 15.20 4.27
C ARG A 64 24.54 14.95 4.66
N LEU A 65 23.74 15.99 4.87
CA LEU A 65 22.30 15.88 5.09
C LEU A 65 21.64 15.24 3.87
N PHE A 66 21.92 15.76 2.67
CA PHE A 66 21.40 15.22 1.43
C PHE A 66 21.76 13.75 1.25
N ALA A 67 23.02 13.39 1.46
CA ALA A 67 23.48 12.00 1.39
C ALA A 67 22.70 11.12 2.37
N THR A 68 22.61 11.52 3.65
CA THR A 68 21.95 10.76 4.71
C THR A 68 20.47 10.50 4.41
N PHE A 69 19.73 11.54 4.01
CA PHE A 69 18.30 11.43 3.73
C PHE A 69 17.97 10.86 2.34
N SER A 70 18.97 10.77 1.46
CA SER A 70 18.82 10.13 0.14
C SER A 70 19.29 8.68 0.13
N GLN A 71 19.94 8.19 1.18
CA GLN A 71 20.22 6.77 1.30
C GLN A 71 18.90 6.01 1.45
N PRO A 72 18.73 4.89 0.73
CA PRO A 72 17.70 3.93 1.08
C PRO A 72 17.87 3.58 2.56
N PRO A 73 16.78 3.41 3.33
CA PRO A 73 16.89 2.88 4.68
C PRO A 73 17.77 1.62 4.64
N PRO A 74 18.79 1.49 5.51
CA PRO A 74 19.56 0.25 5.56
C PRO A 74 18.58 -0.91 5.77
N PRO A 75 18.80 -2.08 5.12
CA PRO A 75 17.97 -3.25 5.39
C PRO A 75 17.94 -3.46 6.90
N ARG A 76 16.76 -3.33 7.50
CA ARG A 76 16.59 -3.34 8.96
C ARG A 76 17.19 -4.65 9.50
N LYS A 77 18.35 -4.56 10.16
CA LYS A 77 19.00 -5.72 10.79
C LYS A 77 18.31 -6.18 12.07
N GLN A 78 17.37 -5.41 12.60
CA GLN A 78 16.50 -5.85 13.68
C GLN A 78 15.24 -6.44 13.08
N PRO A 79 14.91 -7.71 13.35
CA PRO A 79 13.59 -8.24 13.07
C PRO A 79 12.59 -7.32 13.77
N LEU A 80 11.62 -6.82 13.02
CA LEU A 80 10.47 -6.18 13.63
C LEU A 80 9.88 -7.16 14.66
N PRO A 81 9.40 -6.67 15.82
CA PRO A 81 8.85 -7.54 16.85
C PRO A 81 7.75 -8.40 16.23
N LEU A 82 7.65 -9.67 16.62
CA LEU A 82 6.58 -10.53 16.11
C LEU A 82 5.20 -9.87 16.35
N PRO A 83 4.25 -10.00 15.41
CA PRO A 83 2.90 -9.54 15.63
C PRO A 83 2.33 -10.10 16.93
N SER A 84 1.56 -9.30 17.66
CA SER A 84 0.80 -9.72 18.84
C SER A 84 -0.46 -10.52 18.47
N LEU A 85 -0.76 -10.59 17.17
CA LEU A 85 -1.89 -11.29 16.58
C LEU A 85 -1.46 -12.59 15.91
N THR A 86 -2.34 -13.57 15.98
CA THR A 86 -2.29 -14.81 15.19
C THR A 86 -3.60 -14.94 14.42
N PHE A 87 -3.61 -15.68 13.30
CA PHE A 87 -4.84 -15.90 12.52
C PHE A 87 -5.88 -16.72 13.29
N GLU A 88 -5.43 -17.54 14.24
CA GLU A 88 -6.26 -18.36 15.13
C GLU A 88 -7.12 -17.50 16.04
N ASP A 89 -6.63 -16.32 16.43
CA ASP A 89 -7.31 -15.38 17.32
C ASP A 89 -8.26 -14.44 16.57
N LEU A 90 -8.26 -14.44 15.24
CA LEU A 90 -9.02 -13.48 14.43
C LEU A 90 -10.33 -14.06 13.90
N VAL A 91 -11.38 -13.24 13.92
CA VAL A 91 -12.64 -13.49 13.20
C VAL A 91 -13.00 -12.24 12.42
N PHE A 92 -13.23 -12.39 11.13
CA PHE A 92 -13.61 -11.31 10.24
C PHE A 92 -15.11 -11.37 9.97
N TYR A 93 -15.78 -10.23 10.06
CA TYR A 93 -17.19 -10.07 9.72
C TYR A 93 -17.26 -9.27 8.44
N VAL A 94 -17.88 -9.84 7.42
CA VAL A 94 -17.92 -9.25 6.09
C VAL A 94 -19.35 -9.16 5.63
N ASP A 95 -19.79 -7.95 5.35
CA ASP A 95 -21.11 -7.65 4.85
C ASP A 95 -21.01 -6.94 3.51
N VAL A 96 -21.70 -7.46 2.50
CA VAL A 96 -21.83 -6.85 1.17
C VAL A 96 -23.29 -6.46 0.95
N TRP A 97 -23.50 -5.21 0.60
CA TRP A 97 -24.82 -4.60 0.44
C TRP A 97 -25.00 -4.06 -0.96
N THR A 98 -26.23 -4.06 -1.48
CA THR A 98 -26.61 -3.20 -2.59
C THR A 98 -26.85 -1.76 -2.13
N GLU A 99 -26.92 -0.84 -3.09
CA GLU A 99 -27.34 0.55 -2.88
C GLU A 99 -28.69 0.67 -2.15
N GLU A 100 -29.64 -0.22 -2.45
CA GLU A 100 -30.96 -0.31 -1.82
C GLU A 100 -30.91 -0.84 -0.36
N ARG A 101 -29.72 -0.99 0.23
CA ARG A 101 -29.47 -1.56 1.56
C ARG A 101 -29.94 -3.00 1.71
N LYS A 102 -30.04 -3.75 0.61
CA LYS A 102 -30.28 -5.19 0.65
C LYS A 102 -28.95 -5.91 0.84
N ILE A 103 -28.87 -6.82 1.82
CA ILE A 103 -27.70 -7.69 2.00
C ILE A 103 -27.62 -8.63 0.80
N LEU A 104 -26.49 -8.59 0.09
CA LEU A 104 -26.11 -9.61 -0.88
C LEU A 104 -25.45 -10.79 -0.17
N PHE A 105 -24.55 -10.49 0.76
CA PHE A 105 -23.75 -11.46 1.48
C PHE A 105 -23.41 -10.95 2.87
N SER A 106 -23.45 -11.81 3.88
CA SER A 106 -23.04 -11.49 5.25
C SER A 106 -22.49 -12.76 5.89
N THR A 107 -21.25 -12.71 6.37
CA THR A 107 -20.60 -13.87 6.97
C THR A 107 -19.63 -13.48 8.08
N ALA A 108 -19.37 -14.44 8.96
CA ALA A 108 -18.23 -14.42 9.88
C ALA A 108 -17.26 -15.54 9.52
N VAL A 109 -15.99 -15.19 9.29
CA VAL A 109 -14.95 -16.12 8.83
C VAL A 109 -13.74 -16.08 9.77
N SER A 110 -13.21 -17.25 10.14
CA SER A 110 -11.98 -17.34 10.93
C SER A 110 -10.78 -16.84 10.14
N GLY A 111 -9.83 -16.16 10.79
CA GLY A 111 -8.58 -15.75 10.15
C GLY A 111 -7.83 -16.92 9.51
N THR A 112 -7.89 -18.11 10.13
CA THR A 112 -7.31 -19.34 9.57
C THR A 112 -7.94 -19.78 8.24
N VAL A 113 -9.24 -19.53 8.05
CA VAL A 113 -9.93 -19.85 6.79
C VAL A 113 -9.52 -18.87 5.70
N LEU A 114 -9.45 -17.58 6.02
CA LEU A 114 -8.96 -16.55 5.10
C LEU A 114 -7.50 -16.79 4.69
N ARG A 115 -6.66 -17.20 5.65
CA ARG A 115 -5.26 -17.58 5.41
C ARG A 115 -5.13 -18.80 4.50
N ALA A 116 -5.98 -19.81 4.69
CA ALA A 116 -5.98 -21.01 3.86
C ALA A 116 -6.38 -20.72 2.41
N GLY A 117 -7.10 -19.62 2.16
CA GLY A 117 -7.52 -19.21 0.83
C GLY A 117 -8.62 -20.09 0.23
N LEU A 118 -8.75 -20.04 -1.10
CA LEU A 118 -9.72 -20.84 -1.84
C LEU A 118 -9.18 -22.25 -2.09
N ILE A 119 -9.80 -23.24 -1.43
CA ILE A 119 -9.45 -24.66 -1.62
C ILE A 119 -10.05 -25.21 -2.93
N ASN A 120 -11.27 -24.79 -3.28
CA ASN A 120 -12.01 -25.29 -4.45
C ASN A 120 -12.36 -24.11 -5.38
N ILE A 121 -11.41 -23.73 -6.22
CA ILE A 121 -11.63 -22.70 -7.25
C ILE A 121 -12.58 -23.27 -8.31
N PRO A 122 -13.67 -22.57 -8.65
CA PRO A 122 -14.60 -23.03 -9.69
C PRO A 122 -13.92 -23.18 -11.06
N ASP A 123 -14.38 -24.16 -11.83
CA ASP A 123 -14.06 -24.22 -13.26
C ASP A 123 -14.62 -22.98 -13.98
N GLY A 124 -13.91 -22.50 -15.01
CA GLY A 124 -14.36 -21.39 -15.85
C GLY A 124 -13.96 -19.99 -15.36
N ILE A 125 -13.06 -19.87 -14.37
CA ILE A 125 -12.43 -18.58 -14.07
C ILE A 125 -11.48 -18.15 -15.21
N ALA A 126 -11.35 -16.84 -15.41
CA ALA A 126 -10.42 -16.30 -16.41
C ALA A 126 -8.96 -16.63 -16.05
N GLU A 127 -8.13 -16.85 -17.07
CA GLU A 127 -6.70 -17.19 -16.88
C GLU A 127 -5.94 -16.07 -16.14
N SER A 128 -6.35 -14.81 -16.35
CA SER A 128 -5.84 -13.63 -15.63
C SER A 128 -6.11 -13.72 -14.13
N LEU A 129 -7.33 -14.09 -13.75
CA LEU A 129 -7.73 -14.27 -12.35
C LEU A 129 -6.99 -15.45 -11.73
N LYS A 130 -6.88 -16.57 -12.46
CA LYS A 130 -6.12 -17.74 -12.03
C LYS A 130 -4.65 -17.39 -11.75
N SER A 131 -4.00 -16.73 -12.70
CA SER A 131 -2.63 -16.24 -12.57
C SER A 131 -2.47 -15.28 -11.38
N HIS A 132 -3.48 -14.46 -11.07
CA HIS A 132 -3.45 -13.58 -9.90
C HIS A 132 -3.55 -14.34 -8.58
N LEU A 133 -4.40 -15.37 -8.51
CA LEU A 133 -4.56 -16.21 -7.32
C LEU A 133 -3.33 -17.11 -7.06
N ASP A 134 -2.63 -17.52 -8.11
CA ASP A 134 -1.42 -18.35 -8.01
C ASP A 134 -0.17 -17.56 -7.58
N LYS A 135 -0.24 -16.21 -7.50
CA LYS A 135 0.89 -15.39 -7.04
C LYS A 135 1.22 -15.69 -5.57
N PRO A 136 2.51 -15.69 -5.19
CA PRO A 136 2.95 -15.93 -3.82
C PRO A 136 2.66 -14.77 -2.86
N ASP A 137 2.06 -13.68 -3.34
CA ASP A 137 1.74 -12.51 -2.52
C ASP A 137 0.70 -12.87 -1.45
N CYS A 138 0.86 -12.33 -0.24
CA CYS A 138 -0.06 -12.58 0.86
C CYS A 138 -1.45 -11.96 0.60
N LYS A 139 -2.40 -12.77 0.15
CA LYS A 139 -3.81 -12.39 -0.07
C LYS A 139 -4.71 -13.22 0.81
N MET A 140 -5.69 -12.56 1.44
CA MET A 140 -6.69 -13.25 2.25
C MET A 140 -7.93 -13.46 1.40
N VAL A 141 -8.22 -14.70 1.04
CA VAL A 141 -9.33 -15.01 0.13
C VAL A 141 -10.31 -15.96 0.80
N MET A 142 -11.60 -15.72 0.62
CA MET A 142 -12.65 -16.62 1.10
C MET A 142 -13.70 -16.88 0.02
N PRO A 143 -14.35 -18.05 0.07
CA PRO A 143 -15.48 -18.34 -0.82
C PRO A 143 -16.70 -17.52 -0.41
N VAL A 144 -17.48 -17.10 -1.40
CA VAL A 144 -18.81 -16.52 -1.22
C VAL A 144 -19.84 -17.64 -1.45
N ASN A 145 -20.55 -18.04 -0.39
CA ASN A 145 -21.52 -19.12 -0.42
C ASN A 145 -22.81 -18.73 0.34
N PRO A 146 -24.00 -18.77 -0.29
CA PRO A 146 -24.23 -19.06 -1.71
C PRO A 146 -23.59 -18.01 -2.62
N ARG A 147 -23.26 -18.40 -3.85
CA ARG A 147 -22.79 -17.45 -4.87
C ARG A 147 -23.86 -16.40 -5.13
N VAL A 148 -23.42 -15.17 -5.37
CA VAL A 148 -24.32 -14.03 -5.54
C VAL A 148 -24.13 -13.40 -6.92
N ALA A 149 -25.23 -12.99 -7.53
CA ALA A 149 -25.19 -12.28 -8.81
C ALA A 149 -25.27 -10.76 -8.57
N ILE A 150 -24.33 -10.02 -9.14
CA ILE A 150 -24.34 -8.55 -9.14
C ILE A 150 -24.65 -8.06 -10.55
N THR A 151 -25.75 -7.34 -10.70
CA THR A 151 -26.17 -6.77 -12.00
C THR A 151 -25.33 -5.55 -12.34
N TYR A 152 -24.95 -5.40 -13.62
CA TYR A 152 -24.30 -4.18 -14.10
C TYR A 152 -25.19 -2.96 -13.84
N GLY A 153 -24.58 -1.85 -13.37
CA GLY A 153 -25.28 -0.60 -13.06
C GLY A 153 -25.79 -0.50 -11.62
N ASN A 154 -25.74 -1.57 -10.82
CA ASN A 154 -26.04 -1.50 -9.40
C ASN A 154 -24.76 -1.33 -8.59
N THR A 155 -24.75 -0.35 -7.68
CA THR A 155 -23.64 -0.13 -6.76
C THR A 155 -23.71 -1.16 -5.63
N ALA A 156 -22.59 -1.83 -5.37
CA ALA A 156 -22.41 -2.66 -4.18
C ALA A 156 -21.40 -2.01 -3.23
N THR A 157 -21.58 -2.24 -1.94
CA THR A 157 -20.66 -1.76 -0.89
C THR A 157 -20.25 -2.91 0.02
N VAL A 158 -19.07 -2.82 0.62
CA VAL A 158 -18.55 -3.79 1.58
C VAL A 158 -18.17 -3.14 2.90
N SER A 159 -18.52 -3.80 3.99
CA SER A 159 -18.02 -3.52 5.33
C SER A 159 -17.26 -4.73 5.83
N VAL A 160 -16.08 -4.48 6.40
CA VAL A 160 -15.22 -5.50 6.99
C VAL A 160 -14.87 -5.06 8.40
N LEU A 161 -15.25 -5.87 9.38
CA LEU A 161 -14.79 -5.77 10.76
C LEU A 161 -13.92 -6.97 11.08
N VAL A 162 -13.02 -6.81 12.04
CA VAL A 162 -12.23 -7.90 12.60
C VAL A 162 -12.36 -7.88 14.11
N SER A 163 -12.59 -9.03 14.71
CA SER A 163 -12.56 -9.23 16.16
C SER A 163 -11.40 -10.13 16.57
N ARG A 164 -10.97 -9.93 17.81
CA ARG A 164 -9.98 -10.72 18.51
C ARG A 164 -10.67 -11.62 19.53
N LYS A 165 -10.39 -12.93 19.48
CA LYS A 165 -10.91 -13.91 20.45
C LYS A 165 -10.29 -13.72 21.83
N ASP A 166 -9.01 -13.39 21.88
CA ASP A 166 -8.23 -13.26 23.12
C ASP A 166 -8.62 -12.05 23.98
N THR A 167 -8.84 -10.90 23.34
CA THR A 167 -9.14 -9.62 24.01
C THR A 167 -10.59 -9.19 23.87
N LYS A 168 -11.37 -9.87 23.02
CA LYS A 168 -12.76 -9.51 22.66
C LYS A 168 -12.91 -8.11 22.04
N LYS A 169 -11.80 -7.53 21.58
CA LYS A 169 -11.79 -6.23 20.91
C LYS A 169 -12.17 -6.36 19.45
N MET A 170 -12.67 -5.27 18.88
CA MET A 170 -12.96 -5.18 17.45
C MET A 170 -12.26 -3.97 16.81
N ALA A 171 -11.90 -4.11 15.54
CA ALA A 171 -11.41 -3.04 14.70
C ALA A 171 -12.17 -3.03 13.37
N CYS A 172 -12.25 -1.85 12.75
CA CYS A 172 -12.84 -1.68 11.43
C CYS A 172 -11.73 -1.66 10.38
N ILE A 173 -11.89 -2.49 9.34
CA ILE A 173 -10.99 -2.57 8.20
C ILE A 173 -11.56 -1.75 7.03
N ALA A 174 -12.84 -1.96 6.71
CA ALA A 174 -13.57 -1.20 5.70
C ALA A 174 -14.99 -0.89 6.20
N ASN A 175 -15.53 0.28 5.88
CA ASN A 175 -16.87 0.68 6.29
C ASN A 175 -17.65 1.22 5.10
N LYS A 176 -18.50 0.37 4.49
CA LYS A 176 -19.27 0.70 3.29
C LYS A 176 -18.40 1.20 2.12
N ALA A 177 -17.24 0.59 1.94
CA ALA A 177 -16.37 0.85 0.79
C ALA A 177 -17.12 0.44 -0.50
N ILE A 178 -17.09 1.28 -1.53
CA ILE A 178 -17.87 1.10 -2.75
C ILE A 178 -17.07 0.30 -3.77
N PHE A 179 -17.71 -0.67 -4.42
CA PHE A 179 -17.15 -1.34 -5.61
C PHE A 179 -17.39 -0.46 -6.84
N ASP A 180 -16.59 0.59 -7.01
CA ASP A 180 -16.74 1.59 -8.08
C ASP A 180 -15.93 1.26 -9.35
N TYR A 181 -15.01 0.29 -9.25
CA TYR A 181 -14.20 -0.17 -10.37
C TYR A 181 -14.41 -1.66 -10.66
N VAL A 182 -14.83 -1.98 -11.88
CA VAL A 182 -15.01 -3.35 -12.36
C VAL A 182 -14.03 -3.62 -13.49
N ASP A 183 -13.06 -4.51 -13.24
CA ASP A 183 -12.15 -5.03 -14.24
C ASP A 183 -12.66 -6.37 -14.76
N VAL A 184 -13.38 -6.31 -15.88
CA VAL A 184 -13.92 -7.50 -16.56
C VAL A 184 -12.79 -8.41 -17.06
N THR A 185 -11.63 -7.85 -17.43
CA THR A 185 -10.50 -8.62 -17.94
C THR A 185 -9.78 -9.39 -16.83
N ALA A 186 -9.69 -8.81 -15.63
CA ALA A 186 -9.17 -9.48 -14.44
C ALA A 186 -10.25 -10.28 -13.69
N SER A 187 -11.50 -10.20 -14.12
CA SER A 187 -12.67 -10.82 -13.45
C SER A 187 -12.81 -10.40 -11.97
N ARG A 188 -12.60 -9.10 -11.71
CA ARG A 188 -12.60 -8.52 -10.35
C ARG A 188 -13.37 -7.21 -10.28
N ALA A 189 -14.12 -7.00 -9.20
CA ALA A 189 -14.65 -5.69 -8.82
C ALA A 189 -13.92 -5.22 -7.55
N LEU A 190 -13.41 -3.99 -7.55
CA LEU A 190 -12.52 -3.47 -6.52
C LEU A 190 -13.20 -2.38 -5.71
N ALA A 191 -13.01 -2.45 -4.41
CA ALA A 191 -13.27 -1.39 -3.45
C ALA A 191 -11.99 -1.16 -2.64
N TYR A 192 -11.79 0.06 -2.16
CA TYR A 192 -10.72 0.33 -1.21
C TYR A 192 -11.18 1.26 -0.09
N GLU A 193 -10.46 1.23 1.01
CA GLU A 193 -10.65 2.15 2.13
C GLU A 193 -9.31 2.46 2.79
N TYR A 194 -9.17 3.66 3.35
CA TYR A 194 -8.01 4.01 4.15
C TYR A 194 -8.13 3.44 5.57
N LEU A 195 -7.10 2.72 6.00
CA LEU A 195 -7.08 2.11 7.32
C LEU A 195 -7.07 3.16 8.43
N ARG A 196 -7.87 2.90 9.47
CA ARG A 196 -7.91 3.71 10.69
C ARG A 196 -7.01 3.10 11.74
N PHE A 197 -5.79 3.61 11.82
CA PHE A 197 -4.82 3.20 12.82
C PHE A 197 -5.11 3.80 14.21
N SER A 198 -4.65 3.11 15.24
CA SER A 198 -4.72 3.59 16.61
C SER A 198 -4.05 4.96 16.75
N PRO A 199 -4.60 5.89 17.54
CA PRO A 199 -3.95 7.17 17.86
C PRO A 199 -2.54 7.02 18.47
N ARG A 200 -2.20 5.82 18.96
CA ARG A 200 -0.85 5.46 19.43
C ARG A 200 0.17 5.26 18.31
N ARG A 201 -0.23 5.40 17.04
CA ARG A 201 0.60 5.26 15.83
C ARG A 201 0.41 6.48 14.91
N PRO A 202 0.72 7.71 15.38
CA PRO A 202 0.35 8.95 14.69
C PRO A 202 1.07 9.19 13.35
N PHE A 203 2.13 8.44 13.05
CA PHE A 203 2.92 8.58 11.83
C PHE A 203 2.62 7.48 10.78
N VAL A 204 1.60 6.65 11.02
CA VAL A 204 1.14 5.65 10.06
C VAL A 204 -0.17 6.17 9.47
N SER A 205 -0.13 6.52 8.19
CA SER A 205 -1.27 7.03 7.41
C SER A 205 -1.21 6.48 5.99
N ASP A 206 -2.26 6.74 5.20
CA ASP A 206 -2.29 6.52 3.75
C ASP A 206 -2.12 5.06 3.30
N ILE A 207 -2.30 4.10 4.22
CA ILE A 207 -2.35 2.68 3.89
C ILE A 207 -3.79 2.31 3.56
N ARG A 208 -3.97 1.71 2.39
CA ARG A 208 -5.27 1.24 1.91
C ARG A 208 -5.43 -0.25 2.15
N VAL A 209 -6.65 -0.65 2.47
CA VAL A 209 -7.11 -2.02 2.23
C VAL A 209 -7.81 -2.06 0.89
N TRP A 210 -7.53 -3.09 0.11
CA TRP A 210 -8.26 -3.44 -1.10
C TRP A 210 -9.17 -4.61 -0.79
N VAL A 211 -10.44 -4.49 -1.14
CA VAL A 211 -11.40 -5.59 -1.10
C VAL A 211 -11.86 -5.85 -2.52
N SER A 212 -11.78 -7.10 -2.96
CA SER A 212 -12.16 -7.48 -4.32
C SER A 212 -13.23 -8.56 -4.32
N LEU A 213 -14.28 -8.38 -5.12
CA LEU A 213 -15.17 -9.48 -5.48
C LEU A 213 -14.58 -10.20 -6.69
N LEU A 214 -14.51 -11.52 -6.59
CA LEU A 214 -14.01 -12.41 -7.63
C LEU A 214 -15.22 -13.05 -8.31
N PHE A 215 -15.34 -12.88 -9.62
CA PHE A 215 -16.48 -13.39 -10.39
C PHE A 215 -16.06 -14.31 -11.53
N LEU A 216 -16.97 -15.18 -11.95
CA LEU A 216 -16.77 -16.03 -13.12
C LEU A 216 -16.77 -15.18 -14.39
N GLY A 217 -16.03 -15.60 -15.42
CA GLY A 217 -15.91 -14.86 -16.68
C GLY A 217 -17.28 -14.48 -17.26
N SER A 218 -17.35 -13.32 -17.93
CA SER A 218 -18.59 -12.71 -18.42
C SER A 218 -19.40 -13.69 -19.28
N GLY A 219 -20.42 -14.32 -18.69
CA GLY A 219 -21.50 -14.95 -19.45
C GLY A 219 -22.28 -13.88 -20.21
N ALA A 220 -23.03 -14.27 -21.24
CA ALA A 220 -23.82 -13.38 -22.11
C ALA A 220 -24.95 -12.59 -21.39
N HIS A 221 -24.97 -12.56 -20.06
CA HIS A 221 -26.00 -11.96 -19.23
C HIS A 221 -25.40 -10.82 -18.42
N ALA A 222 -26.18 -9.77 -18.22
CA ALA A 222 -25.80 -8.52 -17.56
C ALA A 222 -25.55 -8.66 -16.03
N SER A 223 -25.06 -9.82 -15.57
CA SER A 223 -24.85 -10.15 -14.16
C SER A 223 -23.51 -10.86 -13.96
N LEU A 224 -22.76 -10.42 -12.96
CA LEU A 224 -21.51 -10.99 -12.50
C LEU A 224 -21.78 -12.02 -11.40
N GLU A 225 -21.50 -13.29 -11.64
CA GLU A 225 -21.61 -14.34 -10.61
C GLU A 225 -20.36 -14.33 -9.72
N VAL A 226 -20.49 -13.82 -8.51
CA VAL A 226 -19.43 -13.70 -7.51
C VAL A 226 -19.29 -15.02 -6.75
N PHE A 227 -18.08 -15.58 -6.77
CA PHE A 227 -17.74 -16.84 -6.10
C PHE A 227 -16.75 -16.66 -4.95
N GLY A 228 -16.05 -15.52 -4.88
CA GLY A 228 -15.03 -15.28 -3.89
C GLY A 228 -14.89 -13.81 -3.52
N LEU A 229 -14.24 -13.56 -2.39
CA LEU A 229 -13.89 -12.24 -1.91
C LEU A 229 -12.44 -12.26 -1.42
N GLU A 230 -11.66 -11.28 -1.85
CA GLU A 230 -10.25 -11.09 -1.51
C GLU A 230 -10.09 -9.81 -0.67
N ILE A 231 -9.30 -9.88 0.40
CA ILE A 231 -8.82 -8.76 1.19
C ILE A 231 -7.30 -8.71 1.05
N ASP A 232 -6.79 -7.57 0.58
CA ASP A 232 -5.39 -7.40 0.24
C ASP A 232 -4.88 -6.04 0.73
N PHE A 233 -3.64 -6.00 1.22
CA PHE A 233 -2.91 -4.78 1.57
C PHE A 233 -1.72 -4.58 0.63
N CYS A 234 -1.88 -4.87 -0.66
CA CYS A 234 -0.81 -4.92 -1.66
C CYS A 234 0.07 -3.66 -1.75
N ASP A 235 -0.41 -2.51 -1.28
CA ASP A 235 0.39 -1.26 -1.19
C ASP A 235 1.41 -1.28 -0.01
N ALA A 236 1.22 -2.15 0.99
CA ALA A 236 1.92 -2.09 2.28
C ALA A 236 2.35 -3.44 2.87
N ALA A 237 1.79 -4.57 2.44
CA ALA A 237 2.16 -5.91 2.92
C ALA A 237 2.27 -6.91 1.77
N THR A 238 3.32 -7.71 1.81
CA THR A 238 3.61 -8.78 0.85
C THR A 238 3.68 -10.16 1.52
N SER A 239 3.71 -10.19 2.85
CA SER A 239 3.78 -11.42 3.66
C SER A 239 2.71 -11.47 4.75
N GLU A 240 2.41 -12.68 5.25
CA GLU A 240 1.48 -12.90 6.37
C GLU A 240 1.86 -12.11 7.64
N VAL A 241 3.16 -11.99 7.90
CA VAL A 241 3.68 -11.28 9.07
C VAL A 241 3.40 -9.78 8.94
N GLU A 242 3.62 -9.20 7.76
CA GLU A 242 3.31 -7.80 7.48
C GLU A 242 1.81 -7.53 7.56
N PHE A 243 0.99 -8.45 7.05
CA PHE A 243 -0.47 -8.38 7.16
C PHE A 243 -0.91 -8.30 8.63
N LEU A 244 -0.37 -9.18 9.49
CA LEU A 244 -0.68 -9.18 10.92
C LEU A 244 -0.17 -7.91 11.64
N TRP A 245 0.99 -7.36 11.24
CA TRP A 245 1.46 -6.08 11.77
C TRP A 245 0.52 -4.92 11.43
N LEU A 246 -0.01 -4.87 10.20
CA LEU A 246 -0.98 -3.85 9.82
C LEU A 246 -2.24 -3.96 10.69
N LEU A 247 -2.74 -5.17 10.90
CA LEU A 247 -3.89 -5.40 11.78
C LEU A 247 -3.61 -5.01 13.24
N ASP A 248 -2.41 -5.31 13.75
CA ASP A 248 -2.01 -4.94 15.11
C ASP A 248 -2.06 -3.43 15.37
N MET A 249 -1.85 -2.63 14.32
CA MET A 249 -1.82 -1.18 14.40
C MET A 249 -3.21 -0.53 14.33
N LEU A 250 -4.28 -1.29 14.01
CA LEU A 250 -5.63 -0.76 13.90
C LEU A 250 -6.15 -0.20 15.23
N ASP A 251 -7.18 0.64 15.16
CA ASP A 251 -7.87 1.19 16.33
C ASP A 251 -8.81 0.16 16.99
N TRP A 252 -8.22 -0.79 17.74
CA TRP A 252 -8.92 -1.84 18.47
C TRP A 252 -9.69 -1.30 19.70
N LYS A 253 -11.01 -1.49 19.70
CA LYS A 253 -11.94 -1.05 20.76
C LYS A 253 -12.52 -2.21 21.53
#